data_AF-A0A971RW10-F1
#
_entry.id   AF-A0A971RW10-F1
#
_cell.length_a   1.000
_cell.length_b   1.000
_cell.length_c   1.000
_cell.angle_alpha   90.00
_cell.angle_beta   90.00
_cell.angle_gamma   90.00
#
_symmetry.space_group_name_H-M   'P 1'
#
loop_
_entity.id
_entity.type
_entity.pdbx_description
1 polymer ?
#
loop_
_entity_poly.entity_id
_entity_poly.type
_entity_poly.pdbx_seq_one_letter_code
_entity_poly.pdbx_strand_id
1 'polypeptide(L)'
;MNKNQFIEIVGKVAKENYHKYKILPSLVIAQGALESAWGTKHIENNIFGIKAGSTWKGKVAERRTREWDGTKYVTIVDKFRAYDSIEESIMDYLKLLGTSKRYERVKAAKDYREAARLIHEAGYATDPKYAEKLINIIESNRLYEYDKALLPSPWAEEAWNWAIRENITDGSNPKAYMTREQGVTMLYRLAKKITSL
;
A
#
# COMPACT_ATOMS: atom_id res chain seq x y z
N MET A 1 -14.29 -11.45 8.68
CA MET A 1 -13.61 -11.66 7.39
C MET A 1 -12.59 -12.79 7.54
N ASN A 2 -12.39 -13.63 6.52
CA ASN A 2 -11.34 -14.65 6.52
C ASN A 2 -10.05 -14.16 5.83
N LYS A 3 -8.95 -14.92 5.94
CA LYS A 3 -7.64 -14.56 5.39
C LYS A 3 -7.68 -14.26 3.87
N ASN A 4 -8.33 -15.10 3.08
CA ASN A 4 -8.33 -14.95 1.62
C ASN A 4 -9.14 -13.71 1.20
N GLN A 5 -10.30 -13.49 1.82
CA GLN A 5 -11.09 -12.28 1.62
C GLN A 5 -10.30 -11.01 1.97
N PHE A 6 -9.54 -11.05 3.08
CA PHE A 6 -8.67 -9.94 3.48
C PHE A 6 -7.62 -9.63 2.41
N ILE A 7 -6.91 -10.67 1.95
CA ILE A 7 -5.87 -10.53 0.92
C ILE A 7 -6.47 -9.97 -0.38
N GLU A 8 -7.64 -10.45 -0.80
CA GLU A 8 -8.31 -9.99 -2.02
C GLU A 8 -8.71 -8.51 -1.94
N ILE A 9 -9.37 -8.10 -0.86
CA ILE A 9 -9.83 -6.72 -0.67
C ILE A 9 -8.64 -5.76 -0.60
N VAL A 10 -7.68 -6.04 0.29
CA VAL A 10 -6.52 -5.17 0.50
C VAL A 10 -5.64 -5.14 -0.74
N GLY A 11 -5.40 -6.31 -1.35
CA GLY A 11 -4.57 -6.44 -2.53
C GLY A 11 -5.17 -5.75 -3.76
N LYS A 12 -6.49 -5.82 -3.95
CA LYS A 12 -7.19 -5.11 -5.03
C LYS A 12 -7.01 -3.60 -4.89
N VAL A 13 -7.38 -3.04 -3.73
CA VAL A 13 -7.30 -1.57 -3.50
C VAL A 13 -5.86 -1.08 -3.60
N ALA A 14 -4.89 -1.82 -3.05
CA ALA A 14 -3.48 -1.46 -3.12
C ALA A 14 -2.94 -1.49 -4.56
N LYS A 15 -3.31 -2.50 -5.36
CA LYS A 15 -2.91 -2.58 -6.77
C LYS A 15 -3.48 -1.42 -7.60
N GLU A 16 -4.78 -1.16 -7.46
CA GLU A 16 -5.47 -0.07 -8.20
C GLU A 16 -4.86 1.30 -7.90
N ASN A 17 -4.27 1.48 -6.71
CA ASN A 17 -3.72 2.76 -6.26
C ASN A 17 -2.18 2.81 -6.25
N TYR A 18 -1.51 1.75 -6.73
CA TYR A 18 -0.04 1.68 -6.75
C TYR A 18 0.58 2.84 -7.52
N HIS A 19 0.07 3.17 -8.72
CA HIS A 19 0.65 4.24 -9.54
C HIS A 19 0.56 5.62 -8.88
N LYS A 20 -0.44 5.83 -8.01
CA LYS A 20 -0.65 7.09 -7.30
C LYS A 20 0.24 7.22 -6.06
N TYR A 21 0.33 6.18 -5.24
CA TYR A 21 1.00 6.26 -3.93
C TYR A 21 2.35 5.55 -3.86
N LYS A 22 2.67 4.70 -4.85
CA LYS A 22 3.93 3.96 -4.99
C LYS A 22 4.26 3.07 -3.79
N ILE A 23 3.24 2.55 -3.10
CA ILE A 23 3.42 1.59 -2.00
C ILE A 23 3.14 0.19 -2.54
N LEU A 24 4.11 -0.73 -2.39
CA LEU A 24 3.98 -2.10 -2.87
C LEU A 24 2.77 -2.80 -2.26
N PRO A 25 1.85 -3.38 -3.07
CA PRO A 25 0.69 -4.08 -2.56
C PRO A 25 0.99 -5.18 -1.55
N SER A 26 2.08 -5.94 -1.75
CA SER A 26 2.50 -6.98 -0.79
C SER A 26 2.75 -6.42 0.61
N LEU A 27 3.35 -5.23 0.70
CA LEU A 27 3.62 -4.53 1.94
C LEU A 27 2.32 -4.08 2.62
N VAL A 28 1.38 -3.52 1.84
CA VAL A 28 0.07 -3.06 2.36
C VAL A 28 -0.72 -4.23 2.95
N ILE A 29 -0.77 -5.36 2.23
CA ILE A 29 -1.45 -6.58 2.71
C ILE A 29 -0.75 -7.09 3.97
N ALA A 30 0.58 -7.16 4.00
CA ALA A 30 1.31 -7.70 5.13
C ALA A 30 1.18 -6.86 6.40
N GLN A 31 1.26 -5.53 6.28
CA GLN A 31 1.06 -4.63 7.42
C GLN A 31 -0.38 -4.71 7.91
N GLY A 32 -1.37 -4.59 7.03
CA GLY A 32 -2.77 -4.73 7.44
C GLY A 32 -3.02 -6.09 8.12
N ALA A 33 -2.45 -7.18 7.60
CA ALA A 33 -2.58 -8.51 8.19
C ALA A 33 -1.96 -8.59 9.59
N LEU A 34 -0.77 -8.03 9.77
CA LEU A 34 -0.05 -7.99 11.04
C LEU A 34 -0.79 -7.15 12.08
N GLU A 35 -1.22 -5.94 11.71
CA GLU A 35 -1.87 -4.99 12.62
C GLU A 35 -3.29 -5.44 13.02
N SER A 36 -4.00 -6.13 12.13
CA SER A 36 -5.42 -6.47 12.33
C SER A 36 -5.73 -7.96 12.48
N ALA A 37 -4.71 -8.81 12.61
CA ALA A 37 -4.87 -10.26 12.58
C ALA A 37 -5.74 -10.72 11.39
N TRP A 38 -5.33 -10.36 10.18
CA TRP A 38 -6.08 -10.62 8.94
C TRP A 38 -7.49 -10.02 8.92
N GLY A 39 -7.63 -8.81 9.47
CA GLY A 39 -8.89 -8.07 9.55
C GLY A 39 -9.90 -8.63 10.53
N THR A 40 -9.49 -9.51 11.45
CA THR A 40 -10.36 -10.01 12.52
C THR A 40 -10.33 -9.15 13.78
N LYS A 41 -9.31 -8.29 13.91
CA LYS A 41 -9.11 -7.38 15.05
C LYS A 41 -8.86 -5.97 14.56
N HIS A 42 -9.85 -5.10 14.65
CA HIS A 42 -9.67 -3.68 14.36
C HIS A 42 -10.69 -2.87 15.17
N ILE A 43 -10.42 -1.57 15.32
CA ILE A 43 -11.36 -0.61 15.90
C ILE A 43 -11.97 0.19 14.76
N GLU A 44 -13.31 0.23 14.64
CA GLU A 44 -14.02 1.03 13.63
C GLU A 44 -13.38 0.99 12.22
N ASN A 45 -13.23 -0.22 11.67
CA ASN A 45 -12.59 -0.52 10.37
C ASN A 45 -11.11 -0.10 10.21
N ASN A 46 -10.44 0.41 11.25
CA ASN A 46 -9.04 0.80 11.22
C ASN A 46 -8.10 -0.41 11.32
N ILE A 47 -7.94 -1.13 10.21
CA ILE A 47 -7.07 -2.32 10.11
C ILE A 47 -5.56 -2.04 10.20
N PHE A 48 -5.14 -0.77 10.23
CA PHE A 48 -3.72 -0.37 10.36
C PHE A 48 -3.37 0.26 11.70
N GLY A 49 -4.35 0.44 12.61
CA GLY A 49 -4.14 1.04 13.92
C GLY A 49 -3.68 2.51 13.88
N ILE A 50 -4.04 3.27 12.84
CA ILE A 50 -3.57 4.66 12.68
C ILE A 50 -4.17 5.55 13.77
N LYS A 51 -3.31 6.17 14.60
CA LYS A 51 -3.73 7.13 15.63
C LYS A 51 -4.33 8.40 14.99
N ALA A 52 -5.35 8.96 15.63
CA ALA A 52 -5.94 10.24 15.28
C ALA A 52 -5.09 11.38 15.85
N GLY A 53 -4.10 11.83 15.07
CA GLY A 53 -3.29 13.01 15.39
C GLY A 53 -4.05 14.33 15.23
N SER A 54 -3.42 15.44 15.59
CA SER A 54 -4.03 16.78 15.57
C SER A 54 -4.55 17.24 14.19
N THR A 55 -4.01 16.69 13.11
CA THR A 55 -4.43 17.02 11.74
C THR A 55 -5.60 16.18 11.23
N TRP A 56 -6.04 15.17 11.98
CA TRP A 56 -7.16 14.32 11.59
C TRP A 56 -8.49 15.02 11.85
N LYS A 57 -9.33 15.07 10.81
CA LYS A 57 -10.65 15.73 10.86
C LYS A 57 -11.84 14.76 10.69
N GLY A 58 -11.55 13.47 10.53
CA GLY A 58 -12.57 12.43 10.34
C GLY A 58 -13.06 11.86 11.66
N LYS A 59 -13.80 10.74 11.58
CA LYS A 59 -14.32 10.02 12.74
C LYS A 59 -13.17 9.52 13.63
N VAL A 60 -13.41 9.49 14.94
CA VAL A 60 -12.42 9.05 15.94
C VAL A 60 -13.06 8.00 16.83
N ALA A 61 -12.30 6.95 17.10
CA ALA A 61 -12.64 5.95 18.09
C ALA A 61 -11.64 6.00 19.25
N GLU A 62 -12.14 5.96 20.47
CA GLU A 62 -11.31 5.97 21.68
C GLU A 62 -11.14 4.54 22.20
N ARG A 63 -9.91 4.17 22.56
CA ARG A 63 -9.63 2.88 23.18
C ARG A 63 -8.79 3.08 24.43
N ARG A 64 -9.22 2.45 25.52
CA ARG A 64 -8.35 2.29 26.69
C ARG A 64 -7.24 1.31 26.35
N THR A 65 -6.02 1.78 26.33
CA THR A 65 -4.80 0.98 26.15
C THR A 65 -4.03 0.99 27.46
N ARG A 66 -3.32 -0.10 27.74
CA ARG A 66 -2.33 -0.12 28.82
C ARG A 66 -0.99 0.16 28.17
N GLU A 67 -0.48 1.37 28.35
CA GLU A 67 0.87 1.71 27.92
C GLU A 67 1.85 1.61 29.09
N TRP A 68 3.10 1.25 28.78
CA TRP A 68 4.17 1.22 29.76
C TRP A 68 4.84 2.60 29.80
N ASP A 69 4.78 3.29 30.94
CA ASP A 69 5.35 4.64 31.10
C ASP A 69 6.87 4.64 31.39
N GLY A 70 7.50 3.47 31.38
CA GLY A 70 8.88 3.26 31.80
C GLY A 70 8.99 2.60 33.18
N THR A 71 7.95 2.68 34.02
CA THR A 71 7.94 2.16 35.40
C THR A 71 6.72 1.31 35.76
N LYS A 72 5.56 1.58 35.16
CA LYS A 72 4.31 0.84 35.38
C LYS A 72 3.44 0.85 34.13
N TYR A 73 2.48 -0.07 34.09
CA TYR A 73 1.39 -0.01 33.12
C TYR A 73 0.38 1.05 33.56
N VAL A 74 0.22 2.10 32.76
CA VAL A 74 -0.81 3.11 32.92
C VAL A 74 -1.93 2.88 31.90
N THR A 75 -3.18 3.08 32.31
CA THR A 75 -4.29 3.09 31.36
C THR A 75 -4.38 4.47 30.75
N ILE A 76 -4.12 4.57 29.46
CA ILE A 76 -4.35 5.80 28.69
C ILE A 76 -5.50 5.59 27.72
N VAL A 77 -6.13 6.68 27.32
CA VAL A 77 -7.11 6.68 26.24
C VAL A 77 -6.39 7.12 24.98
N ASP A 78 -6.13 6.16 24.09
CA ASP A 78 -5.64 6.45 22.75
C ASP A 78 -6.80 6.77 21.82
N LYS A 79 -6.56 7.72 20.93
CA LYS A 79 -7.49 8.10 19.86
C LYS A 79 -7.03 7.50 18.55
N PHE A 80 -7.89 6.74 17.90
CA PHE A 80 -7.64 6.14 16.59
C PHE A 80 -8.56 6.76 15.55
N ARG A 81 -8.09 6.83 14.31
CA ARG A 81 -8.95 7.14 13.17
C ARG A 81 -10.03 6.05 13.06
N ALA A 82 -11.24 6.44 12.69
CA ALA A 82 -12.36 5.54 12.43
C ALA A 82 -12.87 5.76 11.00
N TYR A 83 -13.34 4.70 10.36
CA TYR A 83 -13.72 4.70 8.95
C TYR A 83 -15.05 3.99 8.72
N ASP A 84 -15.75 4.39 7.66
CA ASP A 84 -17.03 3.77 7.30
C ASP A 84 -16.85 2.40 6.64
N SER A 85 -15.65 2.13 6.11
CA SER A 85 -15.29 0.84 5.53
C SER A 85 -13.80 0.50 5.69
N ILE A 86 -13.44 -0.77 5.45
CA ILE A 86 -12.04 -1.20 5.42
C ILE A 86 -11.32 -0.57 4.22
N GLU A 87 -12.02 -0.37 3.11
CA GLU A 87 -11.51 0.29 1.90
C GLU A 87 -11.08 1.73 2.19
N GLU A 88 -11.86 2.48 2.98
CA GLU A 88 -11.46 3.83 3.42
C GLU A 88 -10.19 3.81 4.27
N SER A 89 -10.06 2.84 5.17
CA SER A 89 -8.86 2.63 5.98
C SER A 89 -7.62 2.35 5.11
N ILE A 90 -7.75 1.49 4.08
CA ILE A 90 -6.69 1.20 3.12
C ILE A 90 -6.32 2.46 2.32
N MET A 91 -7.30 3.22 1.87
CA MET A 91 -7.07 4.45 1.11
C MET A 91 -6.38 5.54 1.93
N ASP A 92 -6.78 5.74 3.19
CA ASP A 92 -6.14 6.69 4.09
C ASP A 92 -4.71 6.24 4.45
N TYR A 93 -4.50 4.94 4.67
CA TYR A 93 -3.18 4.35 4.86
C TYR A 93 -2.23 4.60 3.68
N LEU A 94 -2.70 4.29 2.46
CA LEU A 94 -1.94 4.53 1.24
C LEU A 94 -1.62 6.01 1.04
N LYS A 95 -2.56 6.90 1.36
CA LYS A 95 -2.35 8.35 1.31
C LYS A 95 -1.33 8.81 2.34
N LEU A 96 -1.41 8.31 3.57
CA LEU A 96 -0.46 8.62 4.65
C LEU A 96 0.97 8.28 4.24
N LEU A 97 1.20 7.06 3.74
CA LEU A 97 2.54 6.67 3.28
C LEU A 97 2.94 7.36 1.98
N GLY A 98 2.02 7.47 1.03
CA GLY A 98 2.26 7.99 -0.31
C GLY A 98 2.64 9.48 -0.34
N THR A 99 2.11 10.27 0.60
CA THR A 99 2.27 11.73 0.62
C THR A 99 3.27 12.23 1.66
N SER A 100 3.71 11.38 2.60
CA SER A 100 4.59 11.78 3.69
C SER A 100 6.06 11.67 3.30
N LYS A 101 6.82 12.76 3.51
CA LYS A 101 8.28 12.78 3.33
C LYS A 101 9.01 11.71 4.13
N ARG A 102 8.41 11.28 5.26
CA ARG A 102 8.94 10.22 6.13
C ARG A 102 9.12 8.88 5.38
N TYR A 103 8.29 8.61 4.39
CA TYR A 103 8.24 7.33 3.69
C TYR A 103 8.71 7.41 2.23
N GLU A 104 9.43 8.46 1.83
CA GLU A 104 9.98 8.60 0.46
C GLU A 104 10.83 7.40 0.04
N ARG A 105 11.69 6.92 0.93
CA ARG A 105 12.53 5.74 0.64
C ARG A 105 11.67 4.48 0.45
N VAL A 106 10.58 4.34 1.20
CA VAL A 106 9.64 3.20 1.06
C VAL A 106 8.99 3.20 -0.32
N LYS A 107 8.62 4.38 -0.84
CA LYS A 107 8.05 4.54 -2.19
C LYS A 107 9.03 4.18 -3.31
N ALA A 108 10.32 4.34 -3.06
CA ALA A 108 11.39 4.04 -4.00
C ALA A 108 11.91 2.60 -3.89
N ALA A 109 11.41 1.81 -2.94
CA ALA A 109 11.85 0.45 -2.71
C ALA A 109 11.58 -0.42 -3.95
N LYS A 110 12.59 -1.20 -4.35
CA LYS A 110 12.51 -2.06 -5.56
C LYS A 110 11.79 -3.37 -5.30
N ASP A 111 11.83 -3.83 -4.06
CA ASP A 111 11.17 -5.04 -3.62
C ASP A 111 10.63 -4.91 -2.20
N TYR A 112 9.84 -5.90 -1.80
CA TYR A 112 9.18 -5.92 -0.51
C TYR A 112 10.13 -6.06 0.68
N ARG A 113 11.33 -6.65 0.50
CA ARG A 113 12.32 -6.79 1.58
C ARG A 113 12.94 -5.43 1.89
N GLU A 114 13.31 -4.70 0.85
CA GLU A 114 13.75 -3.33 0.97
C GLU A 114 12.64 -2.46 1.58
N ALA A 115 11.41 -2.57 1.09
CA ALA A 115 10.28 -1.79 1.59
C ALA A 115 9.98 -2.05 3.08
N ALA A 116 10.00 -3.33 3.50
CA ALA A 116 9.80 -3.73 4.90
C ALA A 116 10.90 -3.19 5.84
N ARG A 117 12.16 -3.19 5.39
CA ARG A 117 13.27 -2.59 6.14
C ARG A 117 13.10 -1.07 6.23
N LEU A 118 12.83 -0.42 5.11
CA LEU A 118 12.73 1.05 5.04
C LEU A 118 11.55 1.60 5.82
N ILE A 119 10.42 0.90 5.88
CA ILE A 119 9.27 1.35 6.67
C ILE A 119 9.53 1.23 8.17
N HIS A 120 10.28 0.21 8.58
CA HIS A 120 10.77 0.08 9.96
C HIS A 120 11.79 1.17 10.30
N GLU A 121 12.79 1.42 9.43
CA GLU A 121 13.76 2.52 9.59
C GLU A 121 13.10 3.89 9.65
N ALA A 122 12.01 4.09 8.90
CA ALA A 122 11.21 5.29 8.97
C ALA A 122 10.50 5.44 10.34
N GLY A 123 10.46 4.39 11.17
CA GLY A 123 9.88 4.36 12.52
C GLY A 123 8.39 4.06 12.54
N TYR A 124 7.87 3.31 11.56
CA TYR A 124 6.46 2.90 11.56
C TYR A 124 6.10 2.07 12.80
N ALA A 125 7.00 1.19 13.22
CA ALA A 125 6.89 0.38 14.44
C ALA A 125 8.20 0.43 15.23
N THR A 126 8.13 0.20 16.54
CA THR A 126 9.28 0.14 17.46
C THR A 126 9.82 -1.27 17.67
N ASP A 127 9.09 -2.29 17.22
CA ASP A 127 9.51 -3.69 17.34
C ASP A 127 10.71 -3.96 16.41
N PRO A 128 11.88 -4.36 16.94
CA PRO A 128 13.07 -4.61 16.13
C PRO A 128 12.89 -5.75 15.11
N LYS A 129 11.91 -6.64 15.30
CA LYS A 129 11.59 -7.73 14.37
C LYS A 129 10.49 -7.37 13.37
N TYR A 130 10.04 -6.11 13.32
CA TYR A 130 8.92 -5.72 12.47
C TYR A 130 9.15 -6.03 10.99
N ALA A 131 10.31 -5.65 10.45
CA ALA A 131 10.64 -5.92 9.04
C ALA A 131 10.64 -7.43 8.74
N GLU A 132 11.22 -8.25 9.62
CA GLU A 132 11.26 -9.71 9.48
C GLU A 132 9.84 -10.31 9.49
N LYS A 133 8.97 -9.86 10.40
CA LYS A 133 7.57 -10.29 10.45
C LYS A 133 6.83 -9.99 9.15
N LEU A 134 7.02 -8.80 8.58
CA LEU A 134 6.41 -8.44 7.30
C LEU A 134 6.92 -9.33 6.17
N ILE A 135 8.24 -9.52 6.06
CA ILE A 135 8.85 -10.40 5.06
C ILE A 135 8.28 -11.82 5.18
N ASN A 136 8.21 -12.36 6.39
CA ASN A 136 7.66 -13.70 6.63
C ASN A 136 6.18 -13.82 6.22
N ILE A 137 5.36 -12.81 6.51
CA ILE A 137 3.95 -12.78 6.07
C ILE A 137 3.88 -12.75 4.54
N ILE A 138 4.72 -11.94 3.88
CA ILE A 138 4.75 -11.81 2.42
C ILE A 138 5.17 -13.13 1.77
N GLU A 139 6.22 -13.77 2.26
CA GLU A 139 6.75 -15.00 1.68
C GLU A 139 5.84 -16.20 1.89
N SER A 140 5.37 -16.41 3.13
CA SER A 140 4.49 -17.55 3.48
C SER A 140 3.13 -17.51 2.77
N ASN A 141 2.68 -16.34 2.34
CA ASN A 141 1.42 -16.16 1.61
C ASN A 141 1.62 -15.77 0.14
N ARG A 142 2.87 -15.78 -0.36
CA ARG A 142 3.25 -15.41 -1.73
C ARG A 142 2.70 -14.05 -2.18
N LEU A 143 2.63 -13.08 -1.26
CA LEU A 143 2.04 -11.76 -1.53
C LEU A 143 2.87 -10.95 -2.54
N TYR A 144 4.15 -11.30 -2.74
CA TYR A 144 5.01 -10.72 -3.78
C TYR A 144 4.46 -10.88 -5.21
N GLU A 145 3.52 -11.81 -5.45
CA GLU A 145 2.83 -11.93 -6.73
C GLU A 145 1.94 -10.73 -7.03
N TYR A 146 1.44 -10.02 -6.00
CA TYR A 146 0.71 -8.77 -6.20
C TYR A 146 1.61 -7.65 -6.73
N ASP A 147 2.90 -7.67 -6.37
CA ASP A 147 3.87 -6.69 -6.86
C ASP A 147 4.30 -7.02 -8.29
N LYS A 148 4.60 -8.29 -8.58
CA LYS A 148 4.93 -8.75 -9.94
C LYS A 148 3.81 -8.51 -10.95
N ALA A 149 2.56 -8.48 -10.49
CA ALA A 149 1.42 -8.16 -11.34
C ALA A 149 1.38 -6.69 -11.79
N LEU A 150 2.17 -5.81 -11.17
CA LEU A 150 2.29 -4.41 -11.55
C LEU A 150 3.30 -4.17 -12.68
N LEU A 151 4.18 -5.14 -12.94
CA LEU A 151 5.30 -4.98 -13.86
C LEU A 151 5.04 -5.69 -15.20
N PRO A 152 5.51 -5.12 -16.32
CA PRO A 152 5.57 -5.84 -17.58
C PRO A 152 6.43 -7.09 -17.45
N SER A 153 6.25 -8.04 -18.37
CA SER A 153 7.17 -9.17 -18.49
C SER A 153 8.58 -8.68 -18.85
N PRO A 154 9.65 -9.39 -18.47
CA PRO A 154 11.02 -8.92 -18.69
C PRO A 154 11.33 -8.54 -20.15
N TRP A 155 10.80 -9.29 -21.11
CA TRP A 155 11.01 -9.00 -22.54
C TRP A 155 10.31 -7.71 -23.01
N ALA A 156 9.27 -7.26 -22.30
CA ALA A 156 8.49 -6.08 -22.63
C ALA A 156 8.88 -4.85 -21.80
N GLU A 157 9.78 -5.00 -20.81
CA GLU A 157 10.11 -3.94 -19.86
C GLU A 157 10.67 -2.69 -20.54
N GLU A 158 11.61 -2.85 -21.48
CA GLU A 158 12.20 -1.74 -22.23
C GLU A 158 11.14 -0.97 -23.02
N ALA A 159 10.31 -1.69 -23.79
CA ALA A 159 9.24 -1.11 -24.59
C ALA A 159 8.19 -0.41 -23.72
N TRP A 160 7.84 -0.99 -22.58
CA TRP A 160 6.89 -0.42 -21.63
C TRP A 160 7.42 0.89 -21.02
N ASN A 161 8.68 0.89 -20.58
CA ASN A 161 9.33 2.07 -20.03
C ASN A 161 9.49 3.18 -21.08
N TRP A 162 9.80 2.82 -22.33
CA TRP A 162 9.75 3.75 -23.46
C TRP A 162 8.35 4.36 -23.63
N ALA A 163 7.30 3.54 -23.68
CA ALA A 163 5.94 4.01 -23.88
C ALA A 163 5.44 4.94 -22.75
N ILE A 164 5.87 4.71 -21.50
CA ILE A 164 5.61 5.61 -20.38
C ILE A 164 6.35 6.95 -20.58
N ARG A 165 7.66 6.91 -20.90
CA ARG A 165 8.46 8.12 -21.12
C ARG A 165 7.92 8.98 -22.25
N GLU A 166 7.44 8.36 -23.32
CA GLU A 166 6.84 9.03 -24.46
C GLU A 166 5.36 9.41 -24.25
N ASN A 167 4.83 9.19 -23.05
CA ASN A 167 3.44 9.47 -22.68
C ASN A 167 2.42 8.79 -23.62
N ILE A 168 2.77 7.62 -24.16
CA ILE A 168 1.90 6.79 -25.00
C ILE A 168 0.93 6.02 -24.10
N THR A 169 1.45 5.39 -23.04
CA THR A 169 0.67 4.75 -21.97
C THR A 169 0.85 5.51 -20.66
N ASP A 170 -0.14 5.43 -19.77
CA ASP A 170 -0.02 5.89 -18.38
C ASP A 170 0.69 4.85 -17.48
N GLY A 171 1.08 3.71 -18.06
CA GLY A 171 1.74 2.62 -17.37
C GLY A 171 0.80 1.73 -16.57
N SER A 172 -0.53 1.87 -16.73
CA SER A 172 -1.50 1.10 -15.99
C SER A 172 -1.53 -0.39 -16.38
N ASN A 173 -1.51 -1.24 -15.34
CA ASN A 173 -1.92 -2.65 -15.29
C ASN A 173 -1.51 -3.56 -16.48
N PRO A 174 -0.22 -3.91 -16.61
CA PRO A 174 0.30 -4.69 -17.75
C PRO A 174 -0.20 -6.14 -17.83
N LYS A 175 -0.91 -6.64 -16.81
CA LYS A 175 -1.43 -8.02 -16.77
C LYS A 175 -2.96 -8.10 -16.86
N ALA A 176 -3.64 -6.99 -17.10
CA ALA A 176 -5.09 -6.96 -17.34
C ALA A 176 -5.42 -6.79 -18.82
N TYR A 177 -6.70 -7.01 -19.17
CA TYR A 177 -7.21 -6.71 -20.50
C TYR A 177 -7.30 -5.20 -20.71
N MET A 178 -6.81 -4.73 -21.86
CA MET A 178 -6.94 -3.34 -22.30
C MET A 178 -8.36 -3.07 -22.81
N THR A 179 -8.98 -1.97 -22.40
CA THR A 179 -10.27 -1.54 -22.97
C THR A 179 -10.09 -0.97 -24.39
N ARG A 180 -11.19 -0.88 -25.14
CA ARG A 180 -11.17 -0.27 -26.49
C ARG A 180 -10.72 1.20 -26.42
N GLU A 181 -11.20 1.94 -25.42
CA GLU A 181 -10.85 3.34 -25.18
C GLU A 181 -9.37 3.51 -24.86
N GLN A 182 -8.81 2.63 -24.03
CA GLN A 182 -7.37 2.63 -23.73
C GLN A 182 -6.55 2.36 -24.99
N GLY A 183 -6.93 1.34 -25.77
CA GLY A 183 -6.25 1.00 -27.02
C GLY A 183 -6.27 2.14 -28.04
N VAL A 184 -7.45 2.72 -28.29
CA VAL A 184 -7.59 3.86 -29.22
C VAL A 184 -6.79 5.08 -28.74
N THR A 185 -6.81 5.36 -27.44
CA THR A 185 -6.05 6.49 -26.86
C THR A 185 -4.54 6.30 -27.02
N MET A 186 -4.03 5.09 -26.77
CA MET A 186 -2.61 4.77 -26.96
C MET A 186 -2.18 4.90 -28.43
N LEU A 187 -2.99 4.39 -29.36
CA LEU A 187 -2.74 4.51 -30.80
C LEU A 187 -2.73 5.99 -31.25
N TYR A 188 -3.69 6.79 -30.76
CA TYR A 188 -3.74 8.22 -31.06
C TYR A 188 -2.52 8.99 -30.54
N ARG A 189 -2.08 8.71 -29.31
CA ARG A 189 -0.86 9.31 -28.73
C ARG A 189 0.39 8.95 -29.53
N LEU A 190 0.52 7.68 -29.93
CA LEU A 190 1.62 7.22 -30.77
C LEU A 190 1.61 7.91 -32.15
N ALA A 191 0.46 7.99 -32.81
CA ALA A 191 0.33 8.67 -34.11
C ALA A 191 0.72 10.15 -34.03
N LYS A 192 0.28 10.84 -32.97
CA LYS A 192 0.71 12.23 -32.70
C LYS A 192 2.22 12.36 -32.52
N LYS A 193 2.85 11.43 -31.80
CA LYS A 193 4.30 11.44 -31.59
C LYS A 193 5.05 11.29 -32.91
N ILE A 194 4.66 10.31 -33.73
CA ILE A 194 5.29 10.03 -35.03
C ILE A 194 5.14 11.21 -35.99
N THR A 195 3.97 11.84 -36.03
CA THR A 195 3.68 12.96 -36.94
C THR A 195 4.26 14.31 -36.49
N SER A 196 4.77 14.38 -35.26
CA SER A 196 5.44 15.56 -34.70
C SER A 196 6.98 15.55 -34.82
N LEU A 197 7.53 14.46 -35.36
CA LEU A 197 8.96 14.28 -35.66
C LEU A 197 9.24 14.58 -37.14
#